data_AF-A0A8T3Q5W1-F1
#
_entry.id   AF-A0A8T3Q5W1-F1
#
_cell.length_a   1.000
_cell.length_b   1.000
_cell.length_c   1.000
_cell.angle_alpha   90.00
_cell.angle_beta   90.00
_cell.angle_gamma   90.00
#
_symmetry.space_group_name_H-M   'P 1'
#
loop_
_entity.id
_entity.type
_entity.pdbx_description
1 polymer ?
#
loop_
_entity_poly.entity_id
_entity_poly.type
_entity_poly.pdbx_seq_one_letter_code
_entity_poly.pdbx_strand_id
1 'polypeptide(L)'
;MPRPSLAQVAMIAFFALVALPRASIPLIDGDVWWHIRAGSEVMASGRVASVDTWSIVGAGLPWTSQDWLSNVALAAIHGPNPSSEVGAMLASVAYAGAVLAALGLLWLALRVRGVRGWIGQIVWLAAGLTVAGPTIGVRVQVIDMTLAAATLLLLCGHLSDGRRRWLVGLPVVSVLWANLHAGWVLLFLLGGA
;
A
#
# COMPACT_ATOMS: atom_id res chain seq x y z
N MET A 1 -18.24 27.61 8.30
CA MET A 1 -17.96 26.18 8.04
C MET A 1 -18.61 25.35 9.14
N PRO A 2 -19.34 24.27 8.85
CA PRO A 2 -19.92 23.41 9.89
C PRO A 2 -18.81 22.75 10.73
N ARG A 3 -19.03 22.64 12.04
CA ARG A 3 -18.07 21.98 12.95
C ARG A 3 -18.03 20.47 12.66
N PRO A 4 -16.84 19.84 12.67
CA PRO A 4 -16.74 18.40 12.48
C PRO A 4 -17.45 17.67 13.62
N SER A 5 -18.17 16.60 13.28
CA SER A 5 -18.79 15.71 14.26
C SER A 5 -17.74 14.91 15.03
N LEU A 6 -18.09 14.43 16.23
CA LEU A 6 -17.20 13.58 17.04
C LEU A 6 -16.68 12.37 16.26
N ALA A 7 -17.53 11.76 15.42
CA ALA A 7 -17.16 10.65 14.56
C ALA A 7 -16.06 11.01 13.55
N GLN A 8 -16.13 12.21 12.95
CA GLN A 8 -15.11 12.70 12.03
C GLN A 8 -13.80 12.99 12.77
N VAL A 9 -13.88 13.63 13.94
CA VAL A 9 -12.70 13.90 14.77
C VAL A 9 -12.02 12.59 15.19
N ALA A 10 -12.78 11.60 15.66
CA ALA A 10 -12.25 10.30 16.07
C ALA A 10 -11.62 9.53 14.89
N MET A 11 -12.25 9.53 13.73
CA MET A 11 -11.72 8.90 12.51
C MET A 11 -10.41 9.58 12.07
N ILE A 12 -10.38 10.91 12.00
CA ILE A 12 -9.19 11.68 11.63
C ILE A 12 -8.07 11.43 12.63
N ALA A 13 -8.37 11.47 13.93
CA ALA A 13 -7.39 11.22 14.98
C ALA A 13 -6.82 9.80 14.89
N PHE A 14 -7.66 8.77 14.67
CA PHE A 14 -7.20 7.40 14.49
C PHE A 14 -6.31 7.28 13.24
N PHE A 15 -6.72 7.86 12.10
CA PHE A 15 -5.95 7.79 10.85
C PHE A 15 -4.60 8.50 11.00
N ALA A 16 -4.60 9.68 11.63
CA ALA A 16 -3.39 10.44 11.92
C ALA A 16 -2.45 9.66 12.84
N LEU A 17 -2.97 9.01 13.89
CA LEU A 17 -2.17 8.21 14.82
C LEU A 17 -1.44 7.06 14.11
N VAL A 18 -2.08 6.44 13.11
CA VAL A 18 -1.47 5.33 12.36
C VAL A 18 -0.46 5.83 11.31
N ALA A 19 -0.81 6.90 10.58
CA ALA A 19 -0.03 7.38 9.43
C ALA A 19 1.12 8.32 9.78
N LEU A 20 0.94 9.23 10.75
CA LEU A 20 1.95 10.26 11.09
C LEU A 20 3.32 9.67 11.48
N PRO A 21 3.41 8.61 12.33
CA PRO A 21 4.70 8.04 12.67
C PRO A 21 5.53 7.59 11.45
N ARG A 22 4.85 7.21 10.36
CA ARG A 22 5.51 6.76 9.12
C ARG A 22 6.11 7.92 8.34
N ALA A 23 5.47 9.08 8.38
CA ALA A 23 6.02 10.30 7.79
C ALA A 23 7.13 10.91 8.67
N SER A 24 7.09 10.69 10.00
CA SER A 24 8.01 11.34 10.95
C SER A 24 9.36 10.65 11.13
N ILE A 25 9.51 9.39 10.72
CA ILE A 25 10.79 8.66 10.81
C ILE A 25 11.15 8.11 9.42
N PRO A 26 11.84 8.91 8.59
CA PRO A 26 12.07 8.53 7.20
C PRO A 26 12.94 7.28 7.06
N LEU A 27 12.55 6.39 6.14
CA LEU A 27 13.33 5.23 5.70
C LEU A 27 13.93 4.37 6.84
N ILE A 28 13.17 4.18 7.92
CA ILE A 28 13.59 3.33 9.05
C ILE A 28 13.75 1.85 8.65
N ASP A 29 13.11 1.44 7.55
CA ASP A 29 13.13 0.09 7.03
C ASP A 29 14.39 -0.16 6.17
N GLY A 30 15.15 -1.20 6.54
CA GLY A 30 16.45 -1.50 5.91
C GLY A 30 16.37 -1.97 4.46
N ASP A 31 15.23 -2.49 4.01
CA ASP A 31 15.03 -3.00 2.64
C ASP A 31 14.64 -1.90 1.62
N VAL A 32 14.31 -0.68 2.05
CA VAL A 32 13.98 0.44 1.14
C VAL A 32 15.08 0.67 0.09
N TRP A 33 16.34 0.60 0.49
CA TRP A 33 17.46 0.86 -0.40
C TRP A 33 17.57 -0.16 -1.53
N TRP A 34 17.13 -1.40 -1.29
CA TRP A 34 16.99 -2.41 -2.35
C TRP A 34 15.99 -1.96 -3.41
N HIS A 35 14.82 -1.50 -2.98
CA HIS A 35 13.76 -1.03 -3.87
C HIS A 35 14.18 0.22 -4.66
N ILE A 36 14.85 1.19 -4.01
CA ILE A 36 15.38 2.38 -4.68
C ILE A 36 16.43 1.99 -5.73
N ARG A 37 17.35 1.07 -5.39
CA ARG A 37 18.37 0.59 -6.32
C ARG A 37 17.74 -0.11 -7.52
N ALA A 38 16.87 -1.09 -7.26
CA ALA A 38 16.14 -1.82 -8.29
C ALA A 38 15.38 -0.88 -9.24
N GLY A 39 14.64 0.09 -8.69
CA GLY A 39 13.89 1.06 -9.48
C GLY A 39 14.79 1.97 -10.31
N SER A 40 15.92 2.40 -9.75
CA SER A 40 16.92 3.21 -10.47
C SER A 40 17.50 2.49 -11.67
N GLU A 41 17.73 1.17 -11.57
CA GLU A 41 18.21 0.38 -12.69
C GLU A 41 17.16 0.21 -13.79
N VAL A 42 15.89 0.02 -13.42
CA VAL A 42 14.79 -0.01 -14.40
C VAL A 42 14.67 1.35 -15.10
N MET A 43 14.76 2.46 -14.36
CA MET A 43 14.72 3.81 -14.95
C MET A 43 15.91 4.06 -15.88
N ALA A 44 17.11 3.60 -15.52
CA ALA A 44 18.32 3.80 -16.32
C ALA A 44 18.36 2.92 -17.58
N SER A 45 17.89 1.67 -17.50
CA SER A 45 17.96 0.71 -18.59
C SER A 45 16.69 0.63 -19.44
N GLY A 46 15.55 1.12 -18.92
CA GLY A 46 14.22 0.95 -19.51
C GLY A 46 13.70 -0.49 -19.45
N ARG A 47 14.36 -1.38 -18.68
CA ARG A 47 14.06 -2.81 -18.64
C ARG A 47 13.93 -3.30 -17.21
N VAL A 48 12.93 -4.13 -16.95
CA VAL A 48 12.83 -4.86 -15.68
C VAL A 48 13.98 -5.87 -15.64
N ALA A 49 14.85 -5.77 -14.63
CA ALA A 49 15.99 -6.67 -14.50
C ALA A 49 15.52 -8.11 -14.25
N SER A 50 16.09 -9.04 -15.02
CA SER A 50 15.84 -10.49 -14.92
C SER A 50 16.98 -11.24 -14.22
N VAL A 51 18.04 -10.52 -13.85
CA VAL A 51 19.25 -11.03 -13.21
C VAL A 51 19.67 -10.00 -12.18
N ASP A 52 20.07 -10.45 -11.00
CA ASP A 52 20.64 -9.58 -9.97
C ASP A 52 22.10 -9.25 -10.31
N THR A 53 22.44 -7.96 -10.34
CA THR A 53 23.78 -7.49 -10.73
C THR A 53 24.53 -6.76 -9.63
N TRP A 54 23.94 -6.59 -8.44
CA TRP A 54 24.50 -5.76 -7.37
C TRP A 54 24.52 -6.41 -5.99
N SER A 55 23.71 -7.44 -5.73
CA SER A 55 23.73 -8.08 -4.43
C SER A 55 24.93 -9.02 -4.29
N ILE A 56 25.50 -9.07 -3.08
CA ILE A 56 26.70 -9.87 -2.80
C ILE A 56 26.43 -11.37 -2.97
N VAL A 57 25.22 -11.83 -2.64
CA VAL A 57 24.86 -13.25 -2.59
C VAL A 57 24.12 -13.70 -3.87
N GLY A 58 23.41 -12.78 -4.52
CA GLY A 58 22.57 -13.06 -5.68
C GLY A 58 23.19 -12.67 -7.02
N ALA A 59 24.37 -12.03 -7.06
CA ALA A 59 24.99 -11.61 -8.30
C ALA A 59 25.07 -12.74 -9.34
N GLY A 60 24.49 -12.50 -10.51
CA GLY A 60 24.43 -13.45 -11.62
C GLY A 60 23.30 -14.48 -11.54
N LEU A 61 22.53 -14.52 -10.46
CA LEU A 61 21.35 -15.38 -10.34
C LEU A 61 20.12 -14.76 -11.03
N PRO A 62 19.21 -15.61 -11.57
CA PRO A 62 17.92 -15.14 -12.05
C PRO A 62 17.15 -14.43 -10.95
N TRP A 63 16.58 -13.28 -11.28
CA TRP A 63 15.74 -12.50 -10.37
C TRP A 63 14.46 -12.09 -11.07
N THR A 64 13.34 -12.18 -10.35
CA THR A 64 12.05 -11.66 -10.82
C THR A 64 11.65 -10.51 -9.92
N SER A 65 11.67 -9.28 -10.45
CA SER A 65 11.16 -8.11 -9.73
C SER A 65 9.64 -8.10 -9.75
N GLN A 66 9.04 -8.83 -8.81
CA GLN A 66 7.60 -8.93 -8.57
C GLN A 66 6.93 -7.61 -8.11
N ASP A 67 7.74 -6.60 -7.84
CA ASP A 67 7.38 -5.28 -7.33
C ASP A 67 8.03 -4.15 -8.14
N TRP A 68 8.39 -4.44 -9.41
CA TRP A 68 9.17 -3.55 -10.26
C TRP A 68 8.58 -2.13 -10.37
N LEU A 69 7.25 -2.01 -10.45
CA LEU A 69 6.61 -0.69 -10.59
C LEU A 69 6.67 0.10 -9.28
N SER A 70 6.55 -0.58 -8.13
CA SER A 70 6.75 0.04 -6.82
C SER A 70 8.20 0.51 -6.66
N ASN A 71 9.16 -0.29 -7.12
CA ASN A 71 10.58 0.06 -7.13
C ASN A 71 10.82 1.33 -7.95
N VAL A 72 10.30 1.38 -9.18
CA VAL A 72 10.40 2.57 -10.05
C VAL A 72 9.77 3.80 -9.42
N ALA A 73 8.55 3.67 -8.88
CA ALA A 73 7.85 4.79 -8.25
C ALA A 73 8.63 5.32 -7.04
N LEU A 74 9.14 4.44 -6.18
CA LEU A 74 9.93 4.82 -5.02
C LEU A 74 11.25 5.48 -5.42
N ALA A 75 11.96 4.93 -6.41
CA ALA A 75 13.19 5.53 -6.91
C ALA A 75 12.95 6.91 -7.54
N ALA A 76 11.85 7.09 -8.27
CA ALA A 76 11.47 8.38 -8.84
C ALA A 76 11.13 9.43 -7.76
N ILE A 77 10.41 9.03 -6.70
CA ILE A 77 10.07 9.91 -5.57
C ILE A 77 11.31 10.29 -4.77
N HIS A 78 12.18 9.32 -4.50
CA HIS A 78 13.42 9.54 -3.75
C HIS A 78 14.40 10.43 -4.54
N GLY A 79 14.44 10.24 -5.85
CA GLY A 79 15.37 10.94 -6.74
C GLY A 79 16.78 10.31 -6.74
N PRO A 80 17.68 10.84 -7.59
CA PRO A 80 18.96 10.20 -7.91
C PRO A 80 20.02 10.33 -6.82
N ASN A 81 19.85 11.25 -5.86
CA ASN A 81 20.81 11.44 -4.78
C ASN A 81 20.47 10.54 -3.57
N PRO A 82 21.27 9.51 -3.25
CA PRO A 82 21.00 8.59 -2.14
C PRO A 82 20.99 9.28 -0.76
N SER A 83 21.69 10.41 -0.60
CA SER A 83 21.72 11.17 0.67
C SER A 83 20.64 12.25 0.77
N SER A 84 19.66 12.23 -0.14
CA SER A 84 18.58 13.22 -0.18
C SER A 84 17.60 13.05 0.99
N GLU A 85 17.75 13.88 2.03
CA GLU A 85 16.78 13.92 3.13
C GLU A 85 15.36 14.27 2.66
N VAL A 86 15.26 15.14 1.65
CA VAL A 86 13.99 15.51 1.02
C VAL A 86 13.39 14.31 0.30
N GLY A 87 14.19 13.53 -0.44
CA GLY A 87 13.75 12.31 -1.12
C GLY A 87 13.23 11.26 -0.15
N ALA A 88 13.98 11.04 0.94
CA ALA A 88 13.58 10.17 2.04
C ALA A 88 12.25 10.61 2.68
N MET A 89 12.09 11.91 2.94
CA MET A 89 10.86 12.49 3.47
C MET A 89 9.68 12.31 2.50
N LEU A 90 9.86 12.63 1.21
CA LEU A 90 8.82 12.48 0.19
C LEU A 90 8.36 11.02 0.05
N ALA A 91 9.30 10.07 0.04
CA ALA A 91 8.98 8.65 0.03
C ALA A 91 8.14 8.25 1.26
N SER A 92 8.54 8.70 2.44
CA SER A 92 7.86 8.39 3.70
C SER A 92 6.45 8.99 3.76
N VAL A 93 6.28 10.22 3.26
CA VAL A 93 4.97 10.87 3.09
C VAL A 93 4.10 10.12 2.07
N ALA A 94 4.67 9.66 0.96
CA ALA A 94 3.93 8.88 -0.04
C ALA A 94 3.39 7.57 0.55
N TYR A 95 4.21 6.84 1.32
CA TYR A 95 3.78 5.63 2.02
C TYR A 95 2.76 5.90 3.14
N ALA A 96 2.91 7.01 3.88
CA ALA A 96 1.89 7.45 4.82
C ALA A 96 0.55 7.75 4.09
N GLY A 97 0.61 8.34 2.90
CA GLY A 97 -0.54 8.53 2.02
C GLY A 97 -1.19 7.21 1.59
N ALA A 98 -0.39 6.19 1.24
CA ALA A 98 -0.90 4.85 0.93
C ALA A 98 -1.59 4.20 2.14
N VAL A 99 -1.02 4.32 3.35
CA VAL A 99 -1.67 3.88 4.60
C VAL A 99 -3.03 4.57 4.80
N LEU A 100 -3.09 5.89 4.60
CA LEU A 100 -4.36 6.64 4.70
C LEU A 100 -5.39 6.18 3.66
N ALA A 101 -4.95 5.92 2.43
CA ALA A 101 -5.81 5.39 1.37
C ALA A 101 -6.38 4.02 1.76
N ALA A 102 -5.53 3.10 2.23
CA ALA A 102 -5.96 1.79 2.70
C ALA A 102 -6.98 1.90 3.85
N LEU A 103 -6.70 2.71 4.88
CA LEU A 103 -7.63 2.92 6.00
C LEU A 103 -8.96 3.52 5.53
N GLY A 104 -8.93 4.47 4.61
CA GLY A 104 -10.14 5.07 4.02
C GLY A 104 -10.97 4.05 3.25
N LEU A 105 -10.32 3.23 2.42
CA LEU A 105 -10.97 2.15 1.66
C LEU A 105 -11.59 1.10 2.58
N LEU A 106 -10.86 0.66 3.62
CA LEU A 106 -11.38 -0.28 4.63
C LEU A 106 -12.54 0.31 5.42
N TRP A 107 -12.46 1.58 5.80
CA TRP A 107 -13.55 2.29 6.47
C TRP A 107 -14.83 2.30 5.62
N LEU A 108 -14.70 2.56 4.32
CA LEU A 108 -15.81 2.47 3.37
C LEU A 108 -16.33 1.04 3.22
N ALA A 109 -15.44 0.05 3.12
CA ALA A 109 -15.82 -1.35 3.00
C ALA A 109 -16.61 -1.83 4.23
N LEU A 110 -16.17 -1.47 5.44
CA LEU A 110 -16.87 -1.76 6.70
C LEU A 110 -18.28 -1.12 6.73
N ARG A 111 -18.41 0.12 6.23
CA ARG A 111 -19.72 0.78 6.10
C ARG A 111 -20.65 0.05 5.15
N VAL A 112 -20.15 -0.35 3.99
CA VAL A 112 -20.91 -1.11 2.99
C VAL A 112 -21.35 -2.47 3.56
N ARG A 113 -20.52 -3.11 4.39
CA ARG A 113 -20.86 -4.35 5.10
C ARG A 113 -21.81 -4.16 6.28
N GLY A 114 -22.25 -2.93 6.56
CA GLY A 114 -23.22 -2.63 7.60
C GLY A 114 -22.64 -2.52 9.00
N VAL A 115 -21.32 -2.35 9.16
CA VAL A 115 -20.72 -2.02 10.46
C VAL A 115 -21.18 -0.62 10.85
N ARG A 116 -22.12 -0.56 11.81
CA ARG A 116 -22.75 0.67 12.26
C ARG A 116 -21.91 1.37 13.33
N GLY A 117 -21.84 2.69 13.24
CA GLY A 117 -21.15 3.54 14.20
C GLY A 117 -19.62 3.60 14.00
N TRP A 118 -19.04 4.74 14.37
CA TRP A 118 -17.60 4.98 14.22
C TRP A 118 -16.75 4.13 15.16
N ILE A 119 -17.28 3.76 16.34
CA ILE A 119 -16.57 2.92 17.32
C ILE A 119 -16.30 1.53 16.74
N GLY A 120 -17.31 0.86 16.19
CA GLY A 120 -17.15 -0.48 15.60
C GLY A 120 -16.16 -0.49 14.44
N GLN A 121 -16.15 0.58 13.63
CA GLN A 121 -15.18 0.74 12.54
C GLN A 121 -13.76 0.90 13.07
N ILE A 122 -13.54 1.74 14.08
CA ILE A 122 -12.23 1.88 14.74
C ILE A 122 -11.78 0.55 15.36
N VAL A 123 -12.67 -0.17 16.04
CA VAL A 123 -12.32 -1.47 16.66
C VAL A 123 -11.86 -2.47 15.61
N TRP A 124 -12.59 -2.62 14.50
CA TRP A 124 -12.17 -3.52 13.42
C TRP A 124 -10.86 -3.11 12.77
N LEU A 125 -10.67 -1.81 12.51
CA LEU A 125 -9.41 -1.30 11.96
C LEU A 125 -8.25 -1.49 12.93
N ALA A 126 -8.46 -1.24 14.22
CA ALA A 126 -7.45 -1.44 15.26
C ALA A 126 -7.08 -2.93 15.39
N ALA A 127 -8.06 -3.84 15.33
CA ALA A 127 -7.80 -5.28 15.32
C ALA A 127 -7.02 -5.74 14.08
N GLY A 128 -7.32 -5.18 12.90
CA GLY A 128 -6.49 -5.41 11.70
C GLY A 128 -5.07 -4.88 11.87
N LEU A 129 -4.93 -3.71 12.51
CA LEU A 129 -3.64 -3.06 12.74
C LEU A 129 -2.73 -3.84 13.70
N THR A 130 -3.26 -4.56 14.68
CA THR A 130 -2.43 -5.40 15.56
C THR A 130 -1.78 -6.55 14.80
N VAL A 131 -2.44 -7.06 13.76
CA VAL A 131 -1.91 -8.11 12.88
C VAL A 131 -0.97 -7.52 11.82
N ALA A 132 -1.36 -6.40 11.20
CA ALA A 132 -0.61 -5.75 10.13
C ALA A 132 0.53 -4.85 10.64
N GLY A 133 0.62 -4.59 11.94
CA GLY A 133 1.58 -3.65 12.54
C GLY A 133 3.03 -3.81 12.04
N PRO A 134 3.58 -5.04 11.96
CA PRO A 134 4.94 -5.29 11.47
C PRO A 134 5.16 -4.96 9.98
N THR A 135 4.10 -4.88 9.17
CA THR A 135 4.19 -4.63 7.73
C THR A 135 3.93 -3.17 7.36
N ILE A 136 3.58 -2.32 8.33
CA ILE A 136 3.30 -0.91 8.10
C ILE A 136 4.62 -0.15 8.25
N GLY A 137 5.13 0.35 7.14
CA GLY A 137 6.42 1.05 7.07
C GLY A 137 6.59 1.68 5.69
N VAL A 138 7.80 2.12 5.35
CA VAL A 138 8.13 2.49 3.96
C VAL A 138 8.40 1.19 3.22
N ARG A 139 7.34 0.43 2.98
CA ARG A 139 7.43 -0.98 2.61
C ARG A 139 6.42 -1.31 1.54
N VAL A 140 6.84 -2.07 0.54
CA VAL A 140 5.97 -2.51 -0.56
C VAL A 140 4.71 -3.26 -0.07
N GLN A 141 4.75 -3.87 1.11
CA GLN A 141 3.57 -4.49 1.75
C GLN A 141 2.44 -3.49 2.08
N VAL A 142 2.72 -2.19 2.22
CA VAL A 142 1.66 -1.16 2.37
C VAL A 142 0.85 -1.02 1.07
N ILE A 143 1.47 -1.27 -0.08
CA ILE A 143 0.78 -1.29 -1.36
C ILE A 143 -0.18 -2.49 -1.42
N ASP A 144 0.23 -3.67 -0.94
CA ASP A 144 -0.67 -4.82 -0.78
C ASP A 144 -1.89 -4.46 0.09
N MET A 145 -1.66 -3.82 1.24
CA MET A 145 -2.73 -3.43 2.14
C MET A 145 -3.74 -2.51 1.44
N THR A 146 -3.26 -1.57 0.62
CA THR A 146 -4.10 -0.63 -0.12
C THR A 146 -4.91 -1.33 -1.22
N LEU A 147 -4.28 -2.22 -1.98
CA LEU A 147 -4.93 -2.95 -3.07
C LEU A 147 -5.87 -4.04 -2.55
N ALA A 148 -5.55 -4.67 -1.42
CA ALA A 148 -6.44 -5.57 -0.69
C ALA A 148 -7.67 -4.81 -0.18
N ALA A 149 -7.49 -3.63 0.40
CA ALA A 149 -8.59 -2.78 0.85
C ALA A 149 -9.49 -2.33 -0.32
N ALA A 150 -8.90 -1.97 -1.46
CA ALA A 150 -9.65 -1.67 -2.68
C ALA A 150 -10.46 -2.88 -3.15
N THR A 151 -9.83 -4.06 -3.20
CA THR A 151 -10.47 -5.33 -3.56
C THR A 151 -11.65 -5.63 -2.64
N LEU A 152 -11.46 -5.53 -1.32
CA LEU A 152 -12.51 -5.72 -0.34
C LEU A 152 -13.66 -4.73 -0.53
N LEU A 153 -13.39 -3.46 -0.79
CA LEU A 153 -14.43 -2.47 -1.07
C LEU A 153 -15.26 -2.84 -2.31
N LEU A 154 -14.60 -3.25 -3.40
CA LEU A 154 -15.27 -3.69 -4.63
C LEU A 154 -16.15 -4.93 -4.38
N LEU A 155 -15.62 -5.94 -3.70
CA LEU A 155 -16.36 -7.16 -3.37
C LEU A 155 -17.53 -6.89 -2.43
N CYS A 156 -17.30 -6.09 -1.37
CA CYS A 156 -18.35 -5.70 -0.43
C CYS A 156 -19.45 -4.89 -1.13
N GLY A 157 -19.08 -3.99 -2.05
CA GLY A 157 -20.01 -3.23 -2.87
C GLY A 157 -20.88 -4.15 -3.72
N HIS A 158 -20.26 -5.10 -4.42
CA HIS A 158 -20.97 -6.08 -5.23
C HIS A 158 -21.92 -6.94 -4.39
N LEU A 159 -21.46 -7.47 -3.24
CA LEU A 159 -22.27 -8.28 -2.34
C LEU A 159 -23.41 -7.48 -1.69
N SER A 160 -23.28 -6.16 -1.59
CA SER A 160 -24.30 -5.29 -0.98
C SER A 160 -25.41 -4.88 -1.95
N ASP A 161 -25.11 -4.60 -3.21
CA ASP A 161 -26.10 -4.07 -4.18
C ASP A 161 -26.26 -4.90 -5.46
N GLY A 162 -25.47 -5.97 -5.63
CA GLY A 162 -25.50 -6.86 -6.79
C GLY A 162 -24.99 -6.26 -8.10
N ARG A 163 -24.54 -4.99 -8.11
CA ARG A 163 -24.20 -4.30 -9.37
C ARG A 163 -22.88 -4.83 -9.94
N ARG A 164 -22.87 -5.18 -11.22
CA ARG A 164 -21.67 -5.69 -11.93
C ARG A 164 -20.56 -4.65 -12.08
N ARG A 165 -20.88 -3.34 -11.99
CA ARG A 165 -19.89 -2.25 -12.10
C ARG A 165 -18.74 -2.39 -11.10
N TRP A 166 -19.00 -2.96 -9.93
CA TRP A 166 -17.98 -3.21 -8.90
C TRP A 166 -16.95 -4.24 -9.36
N LEU A 167 -17.41 -5.27 -10.09
CA LEU A 167 -16.54 -6.33 -10.63
C LEU A 167 -15.65 -5.83 -11.76
N VAL A 168 -16.07 -4.80 -12.50
CA VAL A 168 -15.24 -4.17 -13.55
C VAL A 168 -13.98 -3.51 -12.96
N GLY A 169 -14.01 -3.12 -11.68
CA GLY A 169 -12.82 -2.60 -11.00
C GLY A 169 -11.78 -3.68 -10.68
N LEU A 170 -12.17 -4.96 -10.57
CA LEU A 170 -11.27 -6.04 -10.16
C LEU A 170 -10.15 -6.29 -11.18
N PRO A 171 -10.38 -6.35 -12.50
CA PRO A 171 -9.30 -6.44 -13.47
C PRO A 171 -8.28 -5.30 -13.36
N VAL A 172 -8.74 -4.06 -13.12
CA VAL A 172 -7.85 -2.90 -12.96
C VAL A 172 -6.98 -3.06 -11.72
N VAL A 173 -7.58 -3.39 -10.58
CA VAL A 173 -6.84 -3.66 -9.34
C VAL A 173 -5.87 -4.82 -9.52
N SER A 174 -6.28 -5.88 -10.24
CA SER A 174 -5.45 -7.06 -10.48
C SER A 174 -4.20 -6.74 -11.30
N VAL A 175 -4.35 -5.99 -12.40
CA VAL A 175 -3.23 -5.56 -13.24
C VAL A 175 -2.29 -4.65 -12.46
N LEU A 176 -2.83 -3.70 -11.69
CA LEU A 176 -1.99 -2.84 -10.85
C LEU A 176 -1.24 -3.66 -9.81
N TRP A 177 -1.92 -4.59 -9.12
CA TRP A 177 -1.32 -5.40 -8.07
C TRP A 177 -0.19 -6.29 -8.62
N ALA A 178 -0.43 -6.98 -9.72
CA ALA A 178 0.57 -7.86 -10.33
C ALA A 178 1.87 -7.14 -10.76
N ASN A 179 1.83 -5.81 -10.93
CA ASN A 179 3.01 -5.00 -11.25
C ASN A 179 3.62 -4.29 -10.02
N LEU A 180 2.82 -4.08 -8.99
CA LEU A 180 3.23 -3.34 -7.80
C LEU A 180 3.77 -4.25 -6.70
N HIS A 181 3.25 -5.47 -6.54
CA HIS A 181 3.75 -6.42 -5.54
C HIS A 181 3.23 -7.85 -5.75
N ALA A 182 3.95 -8.84 -5.20
CA ALA A 182 3.62 -10.27 -5.28
C ALA A 182 2.33 -10.69 -4.55
N GLY A 183 1.79 -9.82 -3.69
CA GLY A 183 0.57 -10.09 -2.92
C GLY A 183 -0.69 -10.24 -3.75
N TRP A 184 -0.64 -10.04 -5.08
CA TRP A 184 -1.77 -10.20 -6.00
C TRP A 184 -2.44 -11.58 -5.91
N VAL A 185 -1.73 -12.62 -5.44
CA VAL A 185 -2.29 -13.95 -5.18
C VAL A 185 -3.46 -13.88 -4.17
N LEU A 186 -3.48 -12.89 -3.29
CA LEU A 186 -4.57 -12.66 -2.34
C LEU A 186 -5.91 -12.35 -3.03
N LEU A 187 -5.92 -11.92 -4.30
CA LEU A 187 -7.15 -11.74 -5.07
C LEU A 187 -7.98 -13.03 -5.15
N PHE A 188 -7.33 -14.19 -5.25
CA PHE A 188 -8.02 -15.49 -5.28
C PHE A 188 -8.60 -15.86 -3.92
N LEU A 189 -7.83 -15.63 -2.85
CA LEU A 189 -8.28 -15.88 -1.48
C LEU A 189 -9.44 -14.96 -1.09
N LEU A 190 -9.39 -13.68 -1.47
CA LEU A 190 -10.47 -12.72 -1.24
C LEU A 190 -11.68 -12.97 -2.15
N GLY A 191 -11.44 -13.42 -3.39
CA GLY A 191 -12.48 -13.70 -4.38
C GLY A 191 -13.18 -15.05 -4.20
N GLY A 192 -12.64 -15.95 -3.37
CA GLY A 192 -13.23 -17.26 -3.08
C GLY A 192 -12.96 -18.33 -4.15
N ALA A 193 -11.74 -18.38 -4.68
CA ALA A 193 -11.28 -19.47 -5.57
C ALA A 193 -10.86 -20.72 -4.78
#